data_AF-A0A7J5B9R2-F1
#
_entry.id   AF-A0A7J5B9R2-F1
#
_cell.length_a   1.000
_cell.length_b   1.000
_cell.length_c   1.000
_cell.angle_alpha   90.00
_cell.angle_beta   90.00
_cell.angle_gamma   90.00
#
_symmetry.space_group_name_H-M   'P 1'
#
loop_
_entity.id
_entity.type
_entity.pdbx_description
1 polymer ?
#
loop_
_entity_poly.entity_id
_entity_poly.type
_entity_poly.pdbx_seq_one_letter_code
_entity_poly.pdbx_strand_id
1 'polypeptide(L)'
;MNLPGLRAEAESVLGDPIVPHGSEHRSIRGLRILMAEPDDHADQHLGEAEAITILEHRRIHAVFITDDSKVSKHTNVPCVMTWDLLGIGLVRGIIEPERVRQIRTKLLQVRRVHLAHIRDETQFERWIEEKLLSRRG
;
A
#
# COMPACT_ATOMS: atom_id res chain seq x y z
N MET A 1 -18.17 1.80 4.00
CA MET A 1 -18.28 0.36 4.32
C MET A 1 -17.77 0.21 5.74
N ASN A 2 -18.62 -0.11 6.71
CA ASN A 2 -18.23 -0.23 8.11
C ASN A 2 -17.78 -1.69 8.31
N LEU A 3 -16.48 -1.93 8.50
CA LEU A 3 -15.92 -3.26 8.79
C LEU A 3 -15.80 -3.38 10.31
N PRO A 4 -16.82 -3.90 11.01
CA PRO A 4 -16.76 -4.05 12.46
C PRO A 4 -15.57 -4.95 12.84
N GLY A 5 -14.75 -4.49 13.78
CA GLY A 5 -13.56 -5.21 14.26
C GLY A 5 -12.22 -4.70 13.71
N LEU A 6 -12.20 -4.11 12.51
CA LEU A 6 -10.95 -3.69 11.85
C LEU A 6 -10.14 -2.70 12.68
N ARG A 7 -10.82 -1.77 13.36
CA ARG A 7 -10.15 -0.75 14.19
C ARG A 7 -9.51 -1.36 15.43
N ALA A 8 -10.21 -2.27 16.12
CA ALA A 8 -9.68 -2.92 17.32
C ALA A 8 -8.51 -3.85 16.98
N GLU A 9 -8.61 -4.58 15.87
CA GLU A 9 -7.51 -5.42 15.37
C GLU A 9 -6.30 -4.56 14.96
N ALA A 10 -6.53 -3.48 14.22
CA ALA A 10 -5.48 -2.53 13.84
C ALA A 10 -4.78 -1.93 15.06
N GLU A 11 -5.52 -1.50 16.08
CA GLU A 11 -4.96 -0.95 17.33
C GLU A 11 -4.08 -2.00 18.06
N SER A 12 -4.49 -3.27 18.07
CA SER A 12 -3.71 -4.34 18.71
C SER A 12 -2.42 -4.74 17.96
N VAL A 13 -2.36 -4.52 16.64
CA VAL A 13 -1.22 -4.92 15.80
C VAL A 13 -0.26 -3.76 15.52
N LEU A 14 -0.80 -2.56 15.31
CA LEU A 14 -0.03 -1.40 14.83
C LEU A 14 0.43 -0.46 15.96
N GLY A 15 -0.17 -0.58 17.15
CA GLY A 15 0.10 0.31 18.28
C GLY A 15 -0.51 1.71 18.09
N ASP A 16 0.00 2.67 18.85
CA ASP A 16 -0.51 4.04 18.82
C ASP A 16 -0.16 4.75 17.50
N PRO A 17 -1.12 5.45 16.87
CA PRO A 17 -0.86 6.17 15.64
C PRO A 17 0.10 7.34 15.88
N ILE A 18 1.05 7.52 14.95
CA ILE A 18 1.90 8.71 14.93
C ILE A 18 1.09 9.86 14.34
N VAL A 19 0.77 10.86 15.17
CA VAL A 19 0.00 12.03 14.76
C VAL A 19 0.92 13.18 14.33
N PRO A 20 0.52 14.00 13.33
CA PRO A 20 1.30 15.16 12.93
C PRO A 20 1.25 16.27 14.00
N HIS A 21 2.27 17.12 14.03
CA HIS A 21 2.36 18.23 14.97
C HIS A 21 3.01 19.48 14.37
N GLY A 22 2.61 20.65 14.89
CA GLY A 22 3.30 21.93 14.66
C GLY A 22 3.46 22.27 13.18
N SER A 23 4.72 22.35 12.72
CA SER A 23 5.04 22.74 11.34
C SER A 23 4.66 21.69 10.29
N GLU A 24 4.43 20.43 10.67
CA GLU A 24 4.10 19.34 9.74
C GLU A 24 2.78 19.60 9.01
N HIS A 25 1.78 20.19 9.66
CA HIS A 25 0.47 20.45 9.02
C HIS A 25 0.57 21.29 7.74
N ARG A 26 1.51 22.24 7.66
CA ARG A 26 1.71 23.03 6.44
C ARG A 26 2.34 22.20 5.33
N SER A 27 3.35 21.39 5.66
CA SER A 27 3.98 20.47 4.71
C SER A 27 3.00 19.44 4.18
N ILE A 28 2.14 18.88 5.03
CA ILE A 28 1.09 17.93 4.64
C ILE A 28 0.17 18.55 3.60
N ARG A 29 -0.31 19.78 3.83
CA ARG A 29 -1.18 20.47 2.88
C ARG A 29 -0.45 20.78 1.57
N GLY A 30 0.82 21.18 1.64
CA GLY A 30 1.65 21.41 0.46
C GLY A 30 1.83 20.14 -0.39
N LEU A 31 2.19 19.03 0.25
CA LEU A 31 2.35 17.74 -0.42
C LEU A 31 1.03 17.23 -1.01
N ARG A 32 -0.09 17.35 -0.27
CA ARG A 32 -1.41 16.98 -0.80
C ARG A 32 -1.75 17.78 -2.06
N ILE A 33 -1.42 19.07 -2.12
CA ILE A 33 -1.65 19.89 -3.31
C ILE A 33 -0.83 19.36 -4.50
N LEU A 34 0.41 18.90 -4.26
CA LEU A 34 1.26 18.32 -5.31
C LEU A 34 0.78 16.95 -5.79
N MET A 35 0.10 16.19 -4.93
CA MET A 35 -0.45 14.87 -5.24
C MET A 35 -1.82 14.92 -5.92
N ALA A 36 -2.56 16.02 -5.74
CA ALA A 36 -3.94 16.13 -6.24
C ALA A 36 -4.00 16.14 -7.78
N GLU A 37 -4.92 15.37 -8.32
CA GLU A 37 -5.33 15.40 -9.73
C GLU A 37 -6.62 16.24 -9.91
N PRO A 38 -6.94 16.64 -11.17
CA PRO A 38 -8.23 17.26 -11.45
C PRO A 38 -9.39 16.38 -10.95
N ASP A 39 -10.40 17.02 -10.38
CA ASP A 39 -11.61 16.40 -9.79
C ASP A 39 -11.42 15.60 -8.49
N ASP A 40 -10.20 15.56 -7.93
CA ASP A 40 -9.97 14.93 -6.62
C ASP A 40 -10.67 15.68 -5.49
N HIS A 41 -11.30 14.93 -4.59
CA HIS A 41 -11.91 15.50 -3.39
C HIS A 41 -10.86 16.16 -2.49
N ALA A 42 -11.25 17.21 -1.76
CA ALA A 42 -10.34 17.99 -0.90
C ALA A 42 -9.56 17.13 0.13
N ASP A 43 -10.18 16.05 0.60
CA ASP A 43 -9.59 15.11 1.57
C ASP A 43 -8.86 13.92 0.92
N GLN A 44 -8.95 13.77 -0.40
CA GLN A 44 -8.19 12.76 -1.12
C GLN A 44 -6.69 13.03 -0.99
N HIS A 45 -5.92 11.94 -0.90
CA HIS A 45 -4.47 11.93 -0.67
C HIS A 45 -3.99 12.54 0.66
N LEU A 46 -4.89 13.03 1.53
CA LEU A 46 -4.49 13.68 2.78
C LEU A 46 -3.78 12.72 3.74
N GLY A 47 -4.28 11.49 3.88
CA GLY A 47 -3.66 10.48 4.74
C GLY A 47 -2.28 10.03 4.26
N GLU A 48 -2.08 9.94 2.94
CA GLU A 48 -0.80 9.59 2.33
C GLU A 48 0.21 10.72 2.49
N ALA A 49 -0.23 11.96 2.20
CA ALA A 49 0.58 13.15 2.41
C ALA A 49 0.99 13.32 3.89
N GLU A 50 0.08 13.01 4.82
CA GLU A 50 0.35 12.99 6.26
C GLU A 50 1.45 11.99 6.61
N ALA A 51 1.28 10.73 6.21
CA ALA A 51 2.23 9.67 6.52
C ALA A 51 3.62 9.97 5.92
N ILE A 52 3.70 10.35 4.64
CA ILE A 52 4.97 10.72 3.99
C ILE A 52 5.64 11.88 4.71
N THR A 53 4.88 12.94 5.01
CA THR A 53 5.44 14.12 5.69
C THR A 53 6.03 13.75 7.04
N ILE A 54 5.32 12.96 7.84
CA ILE A 54 5.80 12.52 9.16
C ILE A 54 7.08 11.70 9.01
N LEU A 55 7.09 10.71 8.11
CA LEU A 55 8.25 9.84 7.89
C LEU A 55 9.48 10.64 7.47
N GLU A 56 9.34 11.58 6.54
CA GLU A 56 10.44 12.37 6.01
C GLU A 56 10.91 13.46 6.99
N HIS A 57 9.98 14.23 7.59
CA HIS A 57 10.32 15.29 8.55
C HIS A 57 11.05 14.73 9.77
N ARG A 58 10.57 13.61 10.30
CA ARG A 58 11.11 12.98 11.50
C ARG A 58 12.25 11.99 11.19
N ARG A 59 12.57 11.77 9.91
CA ARG A 59 13.60 10.83 9.44
C ARG A 59 13.41 9.42 10.00
N ILE A 60 12.16 8.96 10.02
CA ILE A 60 11.82 7.62 10.50
C ILE A 60 12.25 6.61 9.43
N HIS A 61 13.09 5.65 9.80
CA HIS A 61 13.51 4.59 8.90
C HIS A 61 12.38 3.54 8.76
N ALA A 62 11.55 3.70 7.74
CA ALA A 62 10.37 2.87 7.51
C ALA A 62 10.18 2.53 6.03
N VAL A 63 9.25 1.62 5.78
CA VAL A 63 8.67 1.33 4.47
C VAL A 63 7.24 1.84 4.48
N PHE A 64 6.84 2.54 3.41
CA PHE A 64 5.47 3.03 3.25
C PHE A 64 4.63 2.00 2.50
N ILE A 65 3.57 1.51 3.12
CA ILE A 65 2.65 0.53 2.51
C ILE A 65 1.45 1.29 1.95
N THR A 66 1.18 1.16 0.65
CA THR A 66 0.03 1.79 -0.01
C THR A 66 -0.51 0.93 -1.16
N ASP A 67 -1.80 1.07 -1.49
CA ASP A 67 -2.38 0.51 -2.71
C ASP A 67 -2.33 1.49 -3.89
N ASP A 68 -1.93 2.76 -3.68
CA ASP A 68 -1.74 3.76 -4.72
C ASP A 68 -0.31 3.82 -5.25
N SER A 69 -0.14 3.34 -6.49
CA SER A 69 1.15 3.33 -7.18
C SER A 69 1.73 4.74 -7.44
N LYS A 70 0.89 5.78 -7.48
CA LYS A 70 1.32 7.14 -7.80
C LYS A 70 2.10 7.78 -6.66
N VAL A 71 1.86 7.36 -5.43
CA VAL A 71 2.51 7.89 -4.22
C VAL A 71 4.04 7.84 -4.30
N SER A 72 4.58 6.76 -4.86
CA SER A 72 6.03 6.56 -5.04
C SER A 72 6.74 7.68 -5.79
N LYS A 73 6.02 8.50 -6.57
CA LYS A 73 6.56 9.65 -7.30
C LYS A 73 6.79 10.87 -6.42
N HIS A 74 6.20 10.88 -5.22
CA HIS A 74 6.13 12.04 -4.33
C HIS A 74 6.96 11.88 -3.06
N THR A 75 7.67 10.76 -2.88
CA THR A 75 8.46 10.48 -1.69
C THR A 75 9.73 9.71 -2.03
N ASN A 76 10.77 9.86 -1.20
CA ASN A 76 11.94 9.00 -1.23
C ASN A 76 11.84 7.80 -0.27
N VAL A 77 10.76 7.71 0.49
CA VAL A 77 10.51 6.56 1.37
C VAL A 77 10.24 5.33 0.48
N PRO A 78 10.89 4.18 0.74
CA PRO A 78 10.60 2.96 0.00
C PRO A 78 9.12 2.59 0.11
N CYS A 79 8.42 2.50 -1.03
CA CYS A 79 7.03 2.09 -1.08
C CYS A 79 6.91 0.59 -1.36
N VAL A 80 5.99 -0.07 -0.65
CA VAL A 80 5.60 -1.46 -0.87
C VAL A 80 4.11 -1.50 -1.19
N MET A 81 3.79 -2.08 -2.33
CA MET A 81 2.41 -2.18 -2.82
C MET A 81 1.72 -3.43 -2.26
N THR A 82 0.40 -3.47 -2.35
CA THR A 82 -0.40 -4.66 -1.99
C THR A 82 0.15 -5.95 -2.60
N TRP A 83 0.56 -5.93 -3.87
CA TRP A 83 1.09 -7.10 -4.57
C TRP A 83 2.50 -7.49 -4.10
N ASP A 84 3.30 -6.52 -3.66
CA ASP A 84 4.60 -6.80 -3.05
C ASP A 84 4.43 -7.54 -1.71
N LEU A 85 3.46 -7.12 -0.89
CA LEU A 85 3.11 -7.82 0.35
C LEU A 85 2.65 -9.26 0.10
N LEU A 86 1.80 -9.47 -0.89
CA LEU A 86 1.36 -10.81 -1.27
C LEU A 86 2.52 -11.66 -1.78
N GLY A 87 3.44 -11.07 -2.56
CA GLY A 87 4.66 -11.72 -3.00
C GLY A 87 5.56 -12.15 -1.83
N ILE A 88 5.77 -11.26 -0.85
CA ILE A 88 6.51 -11.58 0.38
C ILE A 88 5.82 -12.73 1.13
N GLY A 89 4.49 -12.66 1.27
CA GLY A 89 3.70 -13.70 1.91
C GLY A 89 3.88 -15.06 1.23
N LEU A 90 3.89 -15.11 -0.11
CA LEU A 90 4.10 -16.33 -0.89
C LEU A 90 5.49 -16.91 -0.66
N VAL A 91 6.52 -16.07 -0.77
CA VAL A 91 7.92 -16.47 -0.53
C VAL A 91 8.10 -17.02 0.88
N ARG A 92 7.44 -16.41 1.88
CA ARG A 92 7.51 -16.82 3.29
C ARG A 92 6.58 -17.99 3.64
N GLY A 93 5.71 -18.42 2.72
CA GLY A 93 4.70 -19.45 2.99
C GLY A 93 3.63 -19.02 4.00
N ILE A 94 3.41 -17.71 4.16
CA ILE A 94 2.37 -17.15 5.04
C ILE A 94 1.00 -17.21 4.35
N ILE A 95 0.98 -17.08 3.02
CA ILE A 95 -0.23 -17.13 2.20
C ILE A 95 -0.05 -18.19 1.12
N GLU A 96 -1.11 -18.98 0.92
CA GLU A 96 -1.14 -19.98 -0.13
C GLU A 96 -1.43 -19.35 -1.50
N PRO A 97 -0.86 -19.87 -2.60
CA PRO A 97 -1.12 -19.39 -3.96
C PRO A 97 -2.60 -19.23 -4.28
N GLU A 98 -3.41 -20.20 -3.88
CA GLU A 98 -4.85 -20.18 -4.13
C GLU A 98 -5.55 -19.00 -3.48
N ARG A 99 -5.09 -18.59 -2.28
CA ARG A 99 -5.63 -17.41 -1.62
C ARG A 99 -5.26 -16.13 -2.37
N VAL A 100 -4.06 -16.07 -2.94
CA VAL A 100 -3.62 -14.93 -3.77
C VAL A 100 -4.43 -14.85 -5.07
N ARG A 101 -4.74 -15.98 -5.72
CA ARG A 101 -5.66 -16.02 -6.87
C ARG A 101 -7.05 -15.49 -6.52
N GLN A 102 -7.60 -15.90 -5.37
CA GLN A 102 -8.89 -15.40 -4.89
C GLN A 102 -8.88 -13.89 -4.66
N ILE A 103 -7.79 -13.35 -4.09
CA ILE A 103 -7.62 -11.90 -3.89
C ILE A 103 -7.56 -11.19 -5.24
N ARG A 104 -6.80 -11.71 -6.21
CA ARG A 104 -6.76 -11.16 -7.58
C ARG A 104 -8.14 -11.07 -8.20
N THR A 105 -8.89 -12.17 -8.19
CA THR A 105 -10.24 -12.23 -8.77
C THR A 105 -11.15 -11.17 -8.15
N LYS A 106 -11.15 -11.04 -6.81
CA LYS A 106 -11.93 -10.03 -6.10
C LYS A 106 -11.52 -8.61 -6.48
N LEU A 107 -10.22 -8.32 -6.50
CA LEU A 107 -9.72 -6.98 -6.82
C LEU A 107 -9.94 -6.59 -8.30
N LEU A 108 -9.91 -7.57 -9.22
CA LEU A 108 -10.27 -7.34 -10.63
C LEU A 108 -11.74 -6.96 -10.77
N GLN A 109 -12.65 -7.64 -10.05
CA GLN A 109 -14.09 -7.34 -10.07
C GLN A 109 -14.40 -5.91 -9.64
N VAL A 110 -13.69 -5.40 -8.63
CA VAL A 110 -13.84 -4.01 -8.15
C VAL A 110 -12.93 -3.01 -8.86
N ARG A 111 -12.25 -3.42 -9.95
CA ARG A 111 -11.33 -2.58 -10.75
C ARG A 111 -10.20 -1.91 -9.93
N ARG A 112 -9.70 -2.61 -8.91
CA ARG A 112 -8.62 -2.17 -7.99
C ARG A 112 -7.24 -2.74 -8.32
N VAL A 113 -7.08 -3.41 -9.47
CA VAL A 113 -5.77 -3.89 -9.94
C VAL A 113 -5.27 -2.98 -11.04
N HIS A 114 -4.19 -2.25 -10.76
CA HIS A 114 -3.59 -1.30 -11.71
C HIS A 114 -2.31 -1.84 -12.39
N LEU A 115 -1.70 -2.90 -11.84
CA LEU A 115 -0.49 -3.53 -12.38
C LEU A 115 -0.80 -4.42 -13.60
N ALA A 116 -0.19 -4.13 -14.74
CA ALA A 116 -0.46 -4.83 -16.00
C ALA A 116 -0.19 -6.34 -15.92
N HIS A 117 0.94 -6.74 -15.34
CA HIS A 117 1.32 -8.16 -15.20
C HIS A 117 0.42 -8.92 -14.23
N ILE A 118 -0.27 -8.24 -13.30
CA ILE A 118 -1.27 -8.87 -12.44
C ILE A 118 -2.62 -8.99 -13.16
N ARG A 119 -2.97 -8.05 -14.04
CA ARG A 119 -4.23 -8.13 -14.80
C ARG A 119 -4.20 -9.28 -15.81
N ASP A 120 -3.07 -9.48 -16.47
CA ASP A 120 -2.86 -10.57 -17.41
C ASP A 120 -2.75 -11.91 -16.69
N GLU A 121 -3.59 -12.89 -17.05
CA GLU A 121 -3.64 -14.21 -16.41
C GLU A 121 -2.29 -14.94 -16.52
N THR A 122 -1.67 -14.90 -17.69
CA THR A 122 -0.45 -15.68 -17.96
C THR A 122 0.74 -15.10 -17.21
N GLN A 123 0.89 -13.78 -17.22
CA GLN A 123 1.94 -13.09 -16.47
C GLN A 123 1.73 -13.22 -14.96
N PHE A 124 0.49 -13.23 -14.49
CA PHE A 124 0.18 -13.40 -13.08
C PHE A 124 0.56 -14.80 -12.57
N GLU A 125 0.23 -15.86 -13.32
CA GLU A 125 0.61 -17.22 -12.92
C GLU A 125 2.13 -17.40 -12.94
N ARG A 126 2.84 -16.83 -13.93
CA ARG A 126 4.32 -16.80 -13.93
C ARG A 126 4.88 -16.09 -12.70
N TRP A 127 4.28 -14.95 -12.32
CA TRP A 127 4.68 -14.23 -11.11
C TRP A 127 4.51 -15.09 -9.85
N ILE A 128 3.42 -15.87 -9.73
CA ILE A 128 3.26 -16.83 -8.61
C ILE A 128 4.38 -17.88 -8.64
N GLU A 129 4.64 -18.50 -9.79
CA GLU A 129 5.67 -19.53 -9.95
C GLU A 129 7.06 -19.01 -9.53
N GLU A 130 7.43 -17.80 -9.97
CA GLU A 130 8.69 -17.14 -9.60
C GLU A 130 8.82 -16.95 -8.08
N LYS A 131 7.75 -16.51 -7.40
CA LYS A 131 7.76 -16.35 -5.93
C LYS A 131 7.87 -17.68 -5.21
N LEU A 132 7.23 -18.73 -5.71
CA LEU A 132 7.32 -20.07 -5.13
C LEU A 132 8.70 -20.72 -5.35
N LEU A 133 9.35 -20.47 -6.48
CA LEU A 133 10.74 -20.89 -6.69
C LEU A 133 11.68 -20.17 -5.73
N SER A 134 11.45 -18.87 -5.50
CA SER A 134 12.24 -18.05 -4.57
C SER A 134 12.10 -18.48 -3.10
N ARG A 135 11.09 -19.28 -2.74
CA ARG A 135 10.94 -19.87 -1.39
C ARG A 135 11.97 -20.97 -1.10
N ARG A 136 12.56 -21.58 -2.13
CA ARG A 136 13.43 -22.75 -2.00
C ARG A 136 14.92 -22.40 -1.85
N GLY A 137 15.30 -21.13 -2.02
CA GLY A 137 16.65 -20.61 -1.81
C GLY A 137 16.75 -19.86 -0.49
#